data_AF-A0A3C2CR18-F1
#
_entry.id   AF-A0A3C2CR18-F1
#
_cell.length_a   1.000
_cell.length_b   1.000
_cell.length_c   1.000
_cell.angle_alpha   90.00
_cell.angle_beta   90.00
_cell.angle_gamma   90.00
#
_symmetry.space_group_name_H-M   'P 1'
#
loop_
_entity.id
_entity.type
_entity.pdbx_description
1 polymer ?
#
loop_
_entity_poly.entity_id
_entity_poly.type
_entity_poly.pdbx_seq_one_letter_code
_entity_poly.pdbx_strand_id
1 'polypeptide(L)'
;MGNIVLNKSQDEIRKMKEHYKQFLNDKLPPGSLFAAKTPACAITAYKSGKVLFQGKEGEAEASKWGGSVQSTAQKGVAKQAPSHL
;
A
#
# COMPACT_ATOMS: atom_id res chain seq x y z
N MET A 1 -13.75 9.72 1.48
CA MET A 1 -13.22 8.35 1.66
C MET A 1 -12.19 8.13 0.57
N GLY A 2 -10.91 8.07 0.92
CA GLY A 2 -9.82 8.01 -0.06
C GLY A 2 -9.56 6.59 -0.53
N ASN A 3 -9.15 6.46 -1.79
CA ASN A 3 -8.67 5.24 -2.41
C ASN A 3 -7.27 5.51 -2.97
N ILE A 4 -6.26 4.83 -2.44
CA ILE A 4 -4.88 4.96 -2.90
C ILE A 4 -4.52 3.72 -3.70
N VAL A 5 -3.86 3.94 -4.82
CA VAL A 5 -3.38 2.88 -5.70
C VAL A 5 -1.87 2.97 -5.77
N LEU A 6 -1.19 1.88 -5.45
CA LEU A 6 0.25 1.75 -5.60
C LEU A 6 0.56 0.71 -6.67
N ASN A 7 1.65 0.90 -7.39
CA ASN A 7 2.23 -0.12 -8.24
C ASN A 7 3.42 -0.74 -7.52
N LYS A 8 3.37 -2.06 -7.32
CA LYS A 8 4.39 -2.84 -6.61
C LYS A 8 4.82 -4.04 -7.42
N SER A 9 6.07 -4.43 -7.21
CA SER A 9 6.64 -5.64 -7.77
C SER A 9 5.98 -6.88 -7.15
N GLN A 10 6.04 -8.01 -7.86
CA GLN A 10 5.47 -9.27 -7.37
C GLN A 10 6.10 -9.72 -6.04
N ASP A 11 7.38 -9.45 -5.82
CA ASP A 11 8.08 -9.73 -4.56
C ASP A 11 7.48 -8.94 -3.39
N GLU A 12 7.30 -7.62 -3.57
CA GLU A 12 6.67 -6.76 -2.58
C GLU A 12 5.22 -7.21 -2.29
N ILE A 13 4.46 -7.57 -3.33
CA ILE A 13 3.10 -8.09 -3.16
C ILE A 13 3.08 -9.38 -2.33
N ARG A 14 4.08 -10.26 -2.47
CA ARG A 14 4.21 -11.46 -1.63
C ARG A 14 4.52 -11.10 -0.18
N LYS A 15 5.43 -10.15 0.06
CA LYS A 15 5.70 -9.61 1.41
C LYS A 15 4.45 -9.00 2.04
N MET A 16 3.68 -8.25 1.26
CA MET A 16 2.39 -7.69 1.69
C MET A 16 1.42 -8.80 2.09
N LYS A 17 1.27 -9.84 1.26
CA LYS A 17 0.40 -10.98 1.58
C LYS A 17 0.78 -11.64 2.90
N GLU A 18 2.08 -11.82 3.15
CA GLU A 18 2.58 -12.41 4.39
C GLU A 18 2.39 -11.49 5.60
N HIS A 19 2.64 -10.19 5.44
CA HIS A 19 2.38 -9.19 6.47
C HIS A 19 0.90 -9.17 6.89
N TYR A 20 0.00 -9.26 5.90
CA TYR A 20 -1.44 -9.27 6.12
C TYR A 20 -2.04 -10.68 6.26
N LYS A 21 -1.24 -11.73 6.47
CA LYS A 21 -1.72 -13.13 6.49
C LYS A 21 -2.89 -13.37 7.45
N GLN A 22 -2.90 -12.66 8.58
CA GLN A 22 -3.93 -12.74 9.62
C GLN A 22 -5.24 -12.00 9.27
N PHE A 23 -5.17 -11.07 8.30
CA PHE A 23 -6.28 -10.25 7.82
C PHE A 23 -6.69 -10.62 6.40
N LEU A 24 -6.21 -11.75 5.87
CA LEU A 24 -6.57 -12.19 4.53
C LEU A 24 -8.07 -12.44 4.44
N ASN A 25 -8.64 -11.94 3.35
CA ASN A 25 -10.03 -12.16 3.03
C ASN A 25 -10.13 -13.36 2.08
N ASP A 26 -11.09 -14.25 2.36
CA ASP A 26 -11.38 -15.41 1.51
C ASP A 26 -11.99 -14.98 0.16
N LYS A 27 -12.76 -13.89 0.15
CA LYS A 27 -13.30 -13.30 -1.07
C LYS A 27 -12.28 -12.46 -1.82
N LEU A 28 -11.75 -13.03 -2.90
CA LEU A 28 -10.84 -12.39 -3.84
C LEU A 28 -11.58 -11.97 -5.13
N PRO A 29 -11.46 -10.70 -5.57
CA PRO A 29 -11.96 -10.30 -6.88
C PRO A 29 -11.21 -11.02 -8.03
N PRO A 30 -11.82 -11.17 -9.22
CA PRO A 30 -11.16 -11.79 -10.36
C PRO A 30 -9.88 -11.01 -10.74
N GLY A 31 -8.78 -11.74 -10.94
CA GLY A 31 -7.48 -11.16 -11.27
C GLY A 31 -6.68 -10.63 -10.07
N SER A 32 -7.20 -10.77 -8.85
CA SER A 32 -6.49 -10.45 -7.61
C SER A 32 -5.50 -11.55 -7.24
N LEU A 33 -4.38 -11.17 -6.61
CA LEU A 33 -3.41 -12.08 -6.00
C LEU A 33 -3.74 -12.33 -4.53
N PHE A 34 -4.14 -11.28 -3.81
CA PHE A 34 -4.65 -11.38 -2.46
C PHE A 34 -5.55 -10.17 -2.16
N ALA A 35 -6.45 -10.35 -1.21
CA ALA A 35 -7.22 -9.27 -0.60
C ALA A 35 -7.09 -9.44 0.91
N ALA A 36 -6.89 -8.34 1.61
CA ALA A 36 -6.83 -8.28 3.06
C ALA A 36 -7.76 -7.19 3.56
N LYS A 37 -8.45 -7.46 4.66
CA LYS A 37 -9.34 -6.49 5.31
C LYS A 37 -8.88 -6.28 6.73
N THR A 38 -8.19 -5.16 6.96
CA THR A 38 -7.87 -4.70 8.30
C THR A 38 -9.07 -3.93 8.87
N PRO A 39 -9.14 -3.70 10.18
CA PRO A 39 -10.18 -2.84 10.76
C PRO A 39 -10.13 -1.39 10.24
N ALA A 40 -9.00 -0.96 9.68
CA ALA A 40 -8.76 0.42 9.26
C ALA A 40 -8.92 0.62 7.72
N CYS A 41 -8.62 -0.41 6.91
CA CYS A 41 -8.71 -0.36 5.46
C CYS A 41 -8.78 -1.75 4.80
N ALA A 42 -9.21 -1.78 3.54
CA ALA A 42 -9.14 -2.96 2.67
C ALA A 42 -7.99 -2.79 1.67
N ILE A 43 -7.16 -3.83 1.54
CA ILE A 43 -6.04 -3.89 0.61
C ILE A 43 -6.34 -4.98 -0.41
N THR A 44 -6.25 -4.67 -1.70
CA THR A 44 -6.43 -5.65 -2.79
C THR A 44 -5.28 -5.53 -3.77
N ALA A 45 -4.47 -6.58 -3.89
CA ALA A 45 -3.39 -6.64 -4.87
C ALA A 45 -3.82 -7.43 -6.10
N TYR A 46 -3.44 -6.95 -7.29
CA TYR A 46 -3.75 -7.55 -8.58
C TYR A 46 -2.51 -8.15 -9.24
N LYS A 47 -2.73 -9.14 -10.11
CA LYS A 47 -1.65 -9.80 -10.89
C LYS A 47 -0.79 -8.82 -11.69
N SER A 48 -1.36 -7.69 -12.11
CA SER A 48 -0.66 -6.61 -12.82
C SER A 48 0.36 -5.82 -11.98
N GLY A 49 0.48 -6.08 -10.67
CA GLY A 49 1.32 -5.28 -9.77
C GLY A 49 0.58 -4.11 -9.11
N LYS A 50 -0.67 -3.86 -9.50
CA LYS A 50 -1.51 -2.82 -8.91
C LYS A 50 -1.99 -3.26 -7.53
N VAL A 51 -1.88 -2.39 -6.53
CA VAL A 51 -2.36 -2.62 -5.17
C VAL A 51 -3.27 -1.46 -4.77
N LEU A 52 -4.53 -1.77 -4.51
CA LEU A 52 -5.59 -0.84 -4.17
C LEU A 52 -5.80 -0.85 -2.64
N PHE A 53 -5.71 0.32 -2.02
CA PHE A 53 -5.98 0.56 -0.61
C PHE A 53 -7.25 1.41 -0.51
N GLN A 54 -8.27 0.89 0.18
CA GLN A 54 -9.57 1.55 0.32
C GLN A 54 -9.92 1.68 1.79
N GLY A 55 -10.32 2.87 2.23
CA GLY A 55 -10.76 3.08 3.60
C GLY A 55 -10.29 4.41 4.15
N LYS A 56 -10.65 4.69 5.39
CA LYS A 56 -10.29 5.95 6.06
C LYS A 56 -8.77 6.05 6.26
N GLU A 57 -8.12 4.91 6.52
CA GLU A 57 -6.66 4.83 6.71
C GLU A 57 -5.93 4.21 5.52
N GLY A 58 -6.59 4.17 4.34
CA GLY A 58 -5.97 3.63 3.12
C GLY A 58 -4.69 4.37 2.73
N GLU A 59 -4.61 5.69 2.99
CA GLU A 59 -3.44 6.52 2.70
C GLU A 59 -2.28 6.30 3.68
N ALA A 60 -2.58 6.16 4.98
CA ALA A 60 -1.58 5.83 5.98
C ALA A 60 -0.97 4.44 5.71
N GLU A 61 -1.83 3.47 5.38
CA GLU A 61 -1.40 2.12 5.07
C GLU A 61 -0.64 2.05 3.75
N ALA A 62 -1.12 2.74 2.71
CA ALA A 62 -0.39 2.89 1.46
C ALA A 62 0.97 3.56 1.69
N SER A 63 1.09 4.57 2.56
CA SER A 63 2.37 5.24 2.85
C SER A 63 3.40 4.28 3.45
N LYS A 64 2.98 3.32 4.28
CA LYS A 64 3.87 2.27 4.84
C LYS A 64 4.54 1.43 3.75
N TRP A 65 3.82 1.16 2.66
CA TRP A 65 4.34 0.40 1.51
C TRP A 65 4.95 1.29 0.44
N GLY A 66 4.40 2.49 0.24
CA GLY A 66 4.83 3.49 -0.73
C GLY A 66 6.21 4.07 -0.42
N GLY A 67 6.65 3.98 0.84
CA GLY A 67 7.97 4.42 1.30
C GLY A 67 9.14 3.46 1.03
N SER A 68 8.89 2.20 0.65
CA SER A 68 9.96 1.31 0.17
C SER A 68 10.25 1.59 -1.30
N VAL A 69 10.83 2.77 -1.56
CA VAL A 69 11.92 2.81 -2.51
C VAL A 69 13.04 1.99 -1.87
N GLN A 70 13.51 0.96 -2.56
CA GLN A 70 14.90 0.60 -2.37
C GLN A 70 15.68 1.90 -2.54
N SER A 71 16.31 2.33 -1.45
CA SER A 71 17.38 3.32 -1.48
C SER A 71 18.48 2.81 -2.41
N THR A 72 18.35 3.05 -3.71
CA THR A 72 19.46 3.65 -4.44
C THR A 72 19.26 5.15 -4.32
N ALA A 73 19.87 5.71 -3.27
CA ALA A 73 20.14 7.13 -3.07
C ALA A 73 19.02 8.12 -3.43
N GLN A 74 18.27 8.59 -2.42
CA GLN A 74 18.17 10.04 -2.20
C GLN A 74 17.64 10.35 -0.81
N LYS A 75 18.56 10.71 0.06
CA LYS A 75 18.31 11.51 1.25
C LYS A 75 17.89 12.90 0.77
N GLY A 76 16.63 13.06 0.42
CA GLY A 76 16.00 14.35 0.12
C GLY A 76 15.05 14.70 1.23
N VAL A 77 15.58 15.22 2.33
CA VAL A 77 14.78 15.91 3.34
C VAL A 77 14.18 17.15 2.67
N ALA A 78 12.94 17.05 2.20
CA ALA A 78 12.09 18.22 2.03
C ALA A 78 11.11 18.21 3.21
N LYS A 79 11.65 18.60 4.37
CA LYS A 79 10.84 19.16 5.44
C LYS A 79 10.08 20.33 4.84
N GLN A 80 8.76 20.28 5.05
CA GLN A 80 7.85 21.39 4.95
C GLN A 80 8.51 22.67 5.50
N ALA A 81 8.59 23.70 4.68
CA ALA A 81 8.77 25.06 5.15
C ALA A 81 7.48 25.81 4.81
N PRO A 82 6.61 26.10 5.80
CA PRO A 82 5.69 27.21 5.69
C PRO A 82 6.27 28.46 6.36
N SER A 83 5.83 29.62 5.85
CA SER A 83 5.78 30.93 6.52
C SER A 83 7.08 31.77 6.44
N HIS A 84 7.16 32.78 5.56
CA HIS A 84 6.57 34.14 5.66
C HIS A 84 7.24 35.01 6.73
N LEU A 85 8.24 35.81 6.32
CA LEU A 85 8.26 37.28 6.44
C LEU A 85 9.42 37.86 5.60
#